data_AF-A0AAN5C7I2-F1
#
_entry.id   AF-A0AAN5C7I2-F1
#
_cell.length_a   1.000
_cell.length_b   1.000
_cell.length_c   1.000
_cell.angle_alpha   90.00
_cell.angle_beta   90.00
_cell.angle_gamma   90.00
#
_symmetry.space_group_name_H-M   'P 1'
#
loop_
_entity.id
_entity.type
_entity.pdbx_description
1 polymer ?
#
loop_
_entity_poly.entity_id
_entity_poly.type
_entity_poly.pdbx_seq_one_letter_code
_entity_poly.pdbx_strand_id
1 'polypeptide(L)'
;MCAGCFKLIWIAGTVYYVAEAEDRLYIKTLGKIIDAKLPPVSNLSFGIGTFGNAFYFGTHNSLFKAVFAPPDVITVTYLRDKLEDEKFHNGLCL
;
A
#
# COMPACT_ATOMS: atom_id res chain seq x y z
N MET A 1 14.31 -19.40 -3.69
CA MET A 1 13.59 -18.18 -4.12
C MET A 1 12.18 -18.31 -3.58
N CYS A 2 11.85 -17.61 -2.50
CA CYS A 2 10.50 -17.68 -1.92
C CYS A 2 9.52 -16.92 -2.82
N ALA A 3 8.39 -17.53 -3.13
CA ALA A 3 7.27 -16.87 -3.77
C ALA A 3 6.90 -15.63 -2.95
N GLY A 4 6.88 -14.46 -3.59
CA GLY A 4 6.67 -13.18 -2.93
C GLY A 4 5.41 -13.17 -2.08
N CYS A 5 5.51 -12.62 -0.88
CA CYS A 5 4.33 -12.33 -0.08
C CYS A 5 3.58 -11.18 -0.78
N PHE A 6 2.29 -11.37 -1.06
CA PHE A 6 1.44 -10.34 -1.63
C PHE A 6 0.26 -10.13 -0.67
N LYS A 7 0.01 -8.88 -0.28
CA LYS A 7 -1.19 -8.52 0.46
C LYS A 7 -2.19 -7.86 -0.47
N LEU A 8 -3.36 -8.47 -0.58
CA LEU A 8 -4.44 -8.11 -1.51
C LEU A 8 -5.57 -7.43 -0.74
N ILE A 9 -6.10 -6.34 -1.30
CA ILE A 9 -7.32 -5.69 -0.81
C ILE A 9 -8.23 -5.37 -1.99
N TRP A 10 -9.53 -5.64 -1.84
CA TRP A 10 -10.54 -5.41 -2.88
C TRP A 10 -11.57 -4.37 -2.43
N ILE A 11 -11.74 -3.29 -3.21
CA ILE A 11 -12.72 -2.23 -2.96
C ILE A 11 -13.35 -1.81 -4.28
N ALA A 12 -14.69 -1.87 -4.37
CA ALA A 12 -15.47 -1.31 -5.49
C ALA A 12 -14.94 -1.70 -6.89
N GLY A 13 -14.56 -2.97 -7.09
CA GLY A 13 -14.02 -3.44 -8.38
C GLY A 13 -12.54 -3.12 -8.63
N THR A 14 -11.85 -2.52 -7.66
CA THR A 14 -10.41 -2.24 -7.69
C THR A 14 -9.67 -3.15 -6.71
N VAL A 15 -8.63 -3.82 -7.20
CA VAL A 15 -7.73 -4.66 -6.40
C VAL A 15 -6.44 -3.88 -6.17
N TYR A 16 -6.06 -3.72 -4.92
CA TYR A 16 -4.78 -3.17 -4.49
C TYR A 16 -3.90 -4.34 -4.06
N TYR A 17 -2.68 -4.43 -4.61
CA TYR A 17 -1.68 -5.40 -4.13
C TYR A 17 -0.29 -4.80 -4.15
N VAL A 18 0.53 -5.18 -3.16
CA VAL A 18 1.92 -4.74 -3.05
C VAL A 18 2.83 -5.93 -3.31
N ALA A 19 3.82 -5.74 -4.18
CA ALA A 19 4.91 -6.69 -4.37
C ALA A 19 6.11 -6.20 -3.55
N GLU A 20 6.37 -6.86 -2.43
CA GLU A 20 7.42 -6.44 -1.48
C GLU A 20 8.81 -6.49 -2.09
N ALA A 21 9.06 -7.46 -2.98
CA ALA A 21 10.35 -7.65 -3.63
C ALA A 21 10.73 -6.51 -4.60
N GLU A 22 9.79 -5.64 -4.97
CA GLU A 22 9.95 -4.65 -6.03
C GLU A 22 9.74 -3.20 -5.55
N ASP A 23 9.44 -2.98 -4.26
CA ASP A 23 9.02 -1.68 -3.73
C ASP A 23 7.92 -1.03 -4.60
N ARG A 24 6.94 -1.83 -5.01
CA ARG A 24 5.89 -1.40 -5.96
C ARG A 24 4.49 -1.66 -5.43
N LEU A 25 3.65 -0.64 -5.53
CA LEU A 25 2.21 -0.75 -5.35
C LEU A 25 1.58 -0.94 -6.71
N TYR A 26 0.79 -2.01 -6.84
CA TYR A 26 0.00 -2.31 -8.01
C TYR A 26 -1.48 -2.13 -7.71
N ILE A 27 -2.19 -1.48 -8.63
CA ILE A 27 -3.63 -1.26 -8.57
C ILE A 27 -4.23 -1.81 -9.85
N LYS A 28 -5.08 -2.84 -9.73
CA LYS A 28 -5.84 -3.40 -10.84
C LYS A 28 -7.27 -2.90 -10.77
N THR A 29 -7.69 -2.09 -11.74
CA THR A 29 -9.04 -1.51 -11.81
C THR A 29 -9.56 -1.60 -13.24
N LEU A 30 -10.83 -1.99 -13.42
CA LEU A 30 -11.50 -2.05 -14.74
C LEU A 30 -10.68 -2.77 -15.83
N GLY A 31 -9.94 -3.83 -15.46
CA GLY A 31 -9.09 -4.60 -16.39
C GLY A 31 -7.74 -3.97 -16.72
N LYS A 32 -7.43 -2.77 -16.22
CA LYS A 32 -6.11 -2.13 -16.32
C LYS A 32 -5.29 -2.35 -15.06
N ILE A 33 -3.98 -2.43 -15.21
CA ILE A 33 -3.01 -2.45 -14.11
C ILE A 33 -2.24 -1.14 -14.16
N ILE A 34 -2.18 -0.46 -13.02
CA ILE A 34 -1.42 0.77 -12.82
C ILE A 34 -0.48 0.48 -11.67
N ASP A 35 0.76 0.95 -11.77
CA ASP A 35 1.74 0.77 -10.72
C ASP A 35 2.37 2.11 -10.33
N ALA A 36 2.83 2.16 -9.09
CA ALA A 36 3.68 3.23 -8.62
C ALA A 36 4.85 2.65 -7.86
N LYS A 37 6.02 3.23 -8.13
CA LYS A 37 7.20 3.02 -7.31
C LYS A 37 6.95 3.63 -5.94
N LEU A 38 7.01 2.79 -4.92
CA LEU A 38 7.02 3.24 -3.53
C LEU A 38 8.40 3.85 -3.23
N PRO A 39 8.50 4.72 -2.21
CA PRO A 39 9.80 5.16 -1.74
C PRO A 39 10.70 3.94 -1.48
N PRO A 40 12.02 4.03 -1.73
CA PRO A 40 12.95 2.96 -1.38
C PRO A 40 13.00 2.89 0.15
N VAL A 41 12.15 2.06 0.72
CA VAL A 41 12.05 1.90 2.17
C VAL A 41 12.39 0.47 2.47
N SER A 42 13.63 0.28 2.89
CA SER A 42 14.31 -1.00 3.14
C SER A 42 13.60 -1.96 4.10
N ASN A 43 12.42 -1.61 4.62
CA ASN A 43 11.59 -2.42 5.51
C ASN A 43 10.14 -1.91 5.46
N LEU A 44 9.42 -2.14 4.35
CA LEU A 44 7.96 -2.01 4.35
C LEU A 44 7.42 -2.87 5.51
N SER A 45 6.79 -2.22 6.48
CA SER A 45 6.28 -2.85 7.69
C SER A 45 4.76 -2.89 7.56
N PHE A 46 4.22 -4.08 7.33
CA PHE A 46 2.83 -4.24 6.87
C PHE A 46 1.79 -3.99 7.96
N GLY A 47 1.40 -2.74 8.12
CA GLY A 47 0.03 -2.37 8.50
C GLY A 47 -0.66 -1.79 7.30
N ILE A 48 -1.25 -2.68 6.52
CA ILE A 48 -1.98 -2.28 5.33
C ILE A 48 -3.43 -2.10 5.72
N GLY A 49 -3.91 -0.87 5.57
CA GLY A 49 -5.31 -0.51 5.67
C GLY A 49 -5.74 0.28 4.44
N THR A 50 -7.02 0.21 4.12
CA THR A 50 -7.61 0.95 3.01
C THR A 50 -8.86 1.65 3.48
N PHE A 51 -9.05 2.88 3.01
CA PHE A 51 -10.27 3.63 3.27
C PHE A 51 -10.59 4.51 2.06
N GLY A 52 -11.78 4.35 1.49
CA GLY A 52 -12.16 5.01 0.23
C GLY A 52 -11.22 4.63 -0.92
N ASN A 53 -10.65 5.62 -1.59
CA ASN A 53 -9.66 5.46 -2.67
C ASN A 53 -8.21 5.53 -2.18
N ALA A 54 -7.98 5.47 -0.87
CA ALA A 54 -6.67 5.60 -0.27
C ALA A 54 -6.18 4.28 0.32
N PHE A 55 -4.90 4.00 0.06
CA PHE A 55 -4.13 2.90 0.57
C PHE A 55 -3.12 3.44 1.58
N TYR A 56 -3.16 2.93 2.80
CA TYR A 56 -2.29 3.34 3.89
C TYR A 56 -1.28 2.24 4.16
N PHE A 57 -0.02 2.63 4.24
CA PHE A 57 1.08 1.73 4.50
C PHE A 57 2.12 2.44 5.34
N GLY A 58 2.99 1.67 5.95
CA GLY A 58 4.11 2.24 6.66
C GLY A 58 5.37 1.43 6.52
N THR A 59 6.42 2.01 7.07
CA THR A 59 7.76 1.48 7.10
C THR A 59 8.13 1.24 8.55
N HIS A 60 9.40 0.93 8.80
CA HIS A 60 9.90 0.88 10.16
C HIS A 60 9.62 2.18 10.94
N ASN A 61 9.76 3.34 10.29
CA ASN A 61 9.76 4.64 10.95
C ASN A 61 8.65 5.61 10.50
N SER A 62 8.01 5.38 9.37
CA SER A 62 7.13 6.40 8.77
C SER A 62 5.85 5.82 8.20
N LEU A 63 4.82 6.65 8.15
CA LEU A 63 3.50 6.34 7.58
C LEU A 63 3.29 7.12 6.30
N PHE A 64 2.66 6.45 5.33
CA PHE A 64 2.39 6.97 4.01
C PHE A 64 0.94 6.71 3.61
N LYS A 65 0.44 7.58 2.73
CA LYS A 65 -0.85 7.45 2.07
C LYS A 65 -0.63 7.44 0.56
N ALA A 66 -1.03 6.36 -0.10
CA ALA A 66 -1.17 6.33 -1.54
C ALA A 66 -2.64 6.58 -1.91
N VAL A 67 -2.91 7.64 -2.67
CA VAL A 67 -4.24 7.93 -3.21
C VAL A 67 -4.28 7.52 -4.67
N PHE A 68 -5.29 6.74 -5.02
CA PHE A 68 -5.57 6.46 -6.42
C PHE A 68 -6.52 7.54 -6.97
N ALA A 69 -6.04 8.27 -7.96
CA ALA A 69 -6.82 9.19 -8.78
C ALA A 69 -6.97 8.54 -10.18
N PRO A 70 -8.12 7.90 -10.46
CA PRO A 70 -8.38 7.31 -11.76
C PRO A 70 -8.17 8.32 -12.90
N PRO A 71 -7.70 7.88 -14.08
CA PRO A 71 -7.55 6.48 -14.49
C PRO A 71 -6.15 5.88 -14.29
N ASP A 72 -5.14 6.64 -13.89
CA ASP A 72 -3.73 6.22 -14.01
C ASP A 72 -2.76 6.92 -13.03
N VAL A 73 -3.27 7.75 -12.12
CA VAL A 73 -2.42 8.49 -11.18
C VAL A 73 -2.47 7.87 -9.79
N ILE A 74 -1.30 7.56 -9.26
CA ILE A 74 -1.10 7.20 -7.86
C ILE A 74 -0.24 8.29 -7.22
N THR A 75 -0.75 8.94 -6.18
CA THR A 75 0.00 9.94 -5.42
C THR A 75 0.38 9.36 -4.07
N VAL A 76 1.68 9.22 -3.82
CA VAL A 76 2.20 8.81 -2.51
C VAL A 76 2.55 10.06 -1.70
N THR A 77 1.97 10.18 -0.52
CA THR A 77 2.18 11.29 0.40
C THR A 77 2.74 10.76 1.72
N TYR A 78 3.83 11.36 2.21
CA TYR A 78 4.31 11.16 3.57
C TYR A 78 3.30 11.77 4.55
N LEU A 79 2.90 11.02 5.57
CA LEU A 79 1.97 11.50 6.60
C LEU A 79 2.73 12.01 7.83
N ARG A 80 3.49 11.11 8.46
CA ARG A 80 4.27 11.38 9.67
C ARG A 80 5.21 10.23 9.98
N ASP A 81 6.11 10.44 10.93
CA ASP A 81 6.84 9.37 11.58
C ASP A 81 5.94 8.60 12.56
N LYS A 82 6.29 7.34 12.79
CA LYS A 82 5.63 6.46 13.75
C LYS A 82 5.95 6.92 15.16
N LEU A 83 4.98 6.74 16.05
CA LEU A 83 5.21 6.97 17.48
C LEU A 83 5.99 5.79 18.07
N GLU A 84 6.65 6.03 19.20
CA GLU A 84 7.26 4.96 20.00
C GLU A 84 6.19 3.89 20.31
N ASP A 85 6.54 2.61 20.09
CA ASP A 85 5.65 1.45 20.22
C ASP A 85 4.43 1.38 19.29
N GLU A 86 4.35 2.21 18.24
CA GLU A 86 3.27 2.12 17.26
C GLU A 86 3.39 0.83 16.44
N LYS A 87 2.54 -0.14 16.78
CA LYS A 87 2.44 -1.43 16.10
C LYS A 87 1.32 -1.41 15.08
N PHE A 88 1.60 -2.04 13.95
CA PHE A 88 0.58 -2.28 12.94
C PHE A 88 -0.32 -3.43 13.38
N HIS A 89 -1.61 -3.15 13.53
CA HIS A 89 -2.61 -4.21 13.59
C HIS A 89 -2.97 -4.62 12.16
N ASN A 90 -2.93 -5.92 11.88
CA ASN A 90 -3.49 -6.51 10.67
C ASN A 90 -5.02 -6.51 10.74
N GLY A 91 -5.63 -5.33 10.89
CA GLY A 91 -7.07 -5.16 10.85
C GLY A 91 -7.56 -5.30 9.41
N LEU A 92 -8.02 -6.49 9.04
CA LEU A 92 -9.00 -6.62 7.97
C LEU A 92 -10.27 -5.93 8.46
N CYS A 93 -10.51 -4.68 8.05
CA CYS A 93 -11.87 -4.15 8.08
C CYS A 93 -12.64 -4.88 6.99
N LEU A 94 -13.41 -5.89 7.41
CA LEU A 94 -14.45 -6.57 6.62
C LEU A 94 -15.59 -5.61 6.31
#